data_AF-A0A933NJ64-F1
#
_entry.id   AF-A0A933NJ64-F1
#
_cell.length_a   1.000
_cell.length_b   1.000
_cell.length_c   1.000
_cell.angle_alpha   90.00
_cell.angle_beta   90.00
_cell.angle_gamma   90.00
#
_symmetry.space_group_name_H-M   'P 1'
#
loop_
_entity.id
_entity.type
_entity.pdbx_description
1 polymer ?
#
loop_
_entity_poly.entity_id
_entity_poly.type
_entity_poly.pdbx_seq_one_letter_code
_entity_poly.pdbx_strand_id
1 'polypeptide(L)'
;MLRSDELVLKGKGHTFAASDLSGFRLVVLNHFSAGDFKEGQVQALLDYVQRGEGALLVLGTAFEDVEDLFASDLARVLPVGRPEGRWESPKRLNLVLTPQGMRHPSCVVLPHPQANLLAWKNLPPVLPGAVIPVQAGDVTGSTVLASYPYYPRDLVGIAYRFFGRGLTVYLNTFESHLLRLLPAAADDRDQVYVTFVANLLDWMTDAARGAGVAMTLPRLRYSQGETVEMAVNDYQGMLPPGDVLITVTRDEGEKTATIKLARNEDGIAGSFTPELPGIYTLSLPVPGKSPVEKRLLVQEDCRELDQPFANLQALKEIGVESAGAYFDESDPAFSRVALDATPLARTVPSSVLWIDEWKLMALLMLLVTTEWIARRRRNLV
;
A
#
# COMPACT_ATOMS: atom_id res chain seq x y z
N MET A 1 -4.66 -2.96 2.86
CA MET A 1 -5.13 -2.42 4.15
C MET A 1 -5.29 -3.60 5.10
N LEU A 2 -4.43 -3.70 6.12
CA LEU A 2 -4.47 -4.78 7.12
C LEU A 2 -5.82 -4.73 7.84
N ARG A 3 -6.50 -5.87 7.96
CA ARG A 3 -7.79 -5.92 8.66
C ARG A 3 -7.54 -6.05 10.17
N SER A 4 -8.41 -5.48 11.00
CA SER A 4 -8.23 -5.45 12.46
C SER A 4 -8.21 -6.84 13.11
N ASP A 5 -8.80 -7.84 12.47
CA ASP A 5 -8.79 -9.26 12.87
C ASP A 5 -7.46 -9.97 12.59
N GLU A 6 -6.58 -9.39 11.77
CA GLU A 6 -5.22 -9.89 11.52
C GLU A 6 -4.21 -9.40 12.59
N LEU A 7 -4.62 -8.48 13.47
CA LEU A 7 -3.80 -7.91 14.54
C LEU A 7 -3.91 -8.74 15.81
N VAL A 8 -2.90 -9.56 16.08
CA VAL A 8 -2.79 -10.27 17.36
C VAL A 8 -2.06 -9.38 18.37
N LEU A 9 -2.83 -8.69 19.22
CA LEU A 9 -2.30 -7.96 20.36
C LEU A 9 -1.91 -8.95 21.47
N LYS A 10 -0.63 -9.35 21.49
CA LYS A 10 -0.02 -9.93 22.70
C LYS A 10 0.22 -8.75 23.65
N GLY A 11 -0.65 -8.60 24.67
CA GLY A 11 -0.61 -7.48 25.62
C GLY A 11 0.69 -7.39 26.44
N LYS A 12 0.71 -6.60 27.53
CA LYS A 12 1.89 -6.29 28.37
C LYS A 12 2.74 -7.50 28.84
N GLY A 13 2.24 -8.73 28.73
CA GLY A 13 3.07 -9.91 28.84
C GLY A 13 3.78 -10.15 27.51
N HIS A 14 5.06 -9.77 27.40
CA HIS A 14 5.96 -10.00 26.26
C HIS A 14 6.25 -11.51 26.00
N THR A 15 5.30 -12.40 26.31
CA THR A 15 5.47 -13.84 26.26
C THR A 15 4.94 -14.38 24.93
N PHE A 16 5.85 -14.85 24.09
CA PHE A 16 5.59 -15.54 22.83
C PHE A 16 6.55 -16.72 22.70
N ALA A 17 6.10 -17.80 22.07
CA ALA A 17 6.97 -18.91 21.70
C ALA A 17 7.69 -18.57 20.39
N ALA A 18 8.92 -19.06 20.19
CA ALA A 18 9.65 -18.84 18.94
C ALA A 18 8.86 -19.35 17.71
N SER A 19 8.07 -20.42 17.87
CA SER A 19 7.17 -20.95 16.84
C SER A 19 6.09 -19.96 16.42
N ASP A 20 5.65 -19.06 17.30
CA ASP A 20 4.59 -18.09 17.02
C ASP A 20 5.03 -17.11 15.92
N LEU A 21 6.33 -16.77 15.87
CA LEU A 21 6.88 -15.81 14.90
C LEU A 21 6.70 -16.25 13.45
N SER A 22 6.71 -17.56 13.18
CA SER A 22 6.57 -18.12 11.83
C SER A 22 5.21 -17.83 11.18
N GLY A 23 4.19 -17.52 11.99
CA GLY A 23 2.86 -17.15 11.51
C GLY A 23 2.72 -15.66 11.13
N PHE A 24 3.72 -14.82 11.43
CA PHE A 24 3.62 -13.37 11.23
C PHE A 24 4.58 -12.88 10.14
N ARG A 25 4.09 -11.97 9.29
CA ARG A 25 4.91 -11.29 8.26
C ARG A 25 5.65 -10.07 8.79
N LEU A 26 5.19 -9.52 9.91
CA LEU A 26 5.72 -8.34 10.55
C LEU A 26 5.55 -8.47 12.07
N VAL A 27 6.61 -8.17 12.80
CA VAL A 27 6.57 -7.97 14.25
C VAL A 27 6.78 -6.49 14.54
N VAL A 28 5.93 -5.94 15.41
CA VAL A 28 6.00 -4.53 15.83
C VAL A 28 6.35 -4.49 17.32
N LEU A 29 7.49 -3.89 17.64
CA LEU A 29 7.89 -3.58 19.01
C LEU A 29 7.56 -2.11 19.28
N ASN A 30 6.65 -1.87 20.21
CA ASN A 30 6.19 -0.54 20.60
C ASN A 30 6.14 -0.42 22.12
N HIS A 31 6.71 0.64 22.69
CA HIS A 31 6.76 0.89 24.14
C HIS A 31 7.16 -0.35 24.95
N PHE A 32 8.41 -0.78 24.79
CA PHE A 32 8.95 -2.00 25.39
C PHE A 32 10.31 -1.73 26.04
N SER A 33 10.64 -2.48 27.09
CA SER A 33 12.01 -2.58 27.60
C SER A 33 12.65 -3.86 27.09
N ALA A 34 13.96 -3.83 26.81
CA ALA A 34 14.69 -5.04 26.43
C ALA A 34 14.72 -6.08 27.57
N GLY A 35 14.61 -5.64 28.83
CA GLY A 35 14.52 -6.51 30.00
C GLY A 35 13.19 -7.28 30.11
N ASP A 36 12.16 -6.87 29.38
CA ASP A 36 10.85 -7.55 29.42
C ASP A 36 10.84 -8.90 28.68
N PHE A 37 11.84 -9.12 27.80
CA PHE A 37 11.97 -10.37 27.06
C PHE A 37 12.57 -11.47 27.94
N LYS A 38 11.92 -12.64 27.92
CA LYS A 38 12.44 -13.86 28.53
C LYS A 38 13.66 -14.40 27.77
N GLU A 39 14.41 -15.26 28.45
CA GLU A 39 15.57 -15.95 27.88
C GLU A 39 15.22 -16.61 26.54
N GLY A 40 16.04 -16.37 25.52
CA GLY A 40 15.87 -16.90 24.16
C GLY A 40 14.89 -16.12 23.26
N GLN A 41 14.03 -15.23 23.78
CA GLN A 41 13.08 -14.49 22.93
C GLN A 41 13.75 -13.46 22.03
N VAL A 42 14.76 -12.74 22.55
CA VAL A 42 15.57 -11.82 21.74
C VAL A 42 16.26 -12.60 20.61
N GLN A 43 16.86 -13.75 20.92
CA GLN A 43 17.49 -14.59 19.89
C GLN A 43 16.48 -15.10 18.85
N ALA A 44 15.27 -15.46 19.27
CA ALA A 44 14.20 -15.85 18.34
C ALA A 44 13.82 -14.71 17.38
N LEU A 45 13.76 -13.46 17.86
CA LEU A 45 13.52 -12.28 17.01
C LEU A 45 14.68 -12.04 16.05
N LEU A 46 15.93 -12.16 16.51
CA LEU A 46 17.11 -12.04 15.66
C LEU A 46 17.09 -13.08 14.54
N ASP A 47 16.81 -14.34 14.88
CA ASP A 47 16.72 -15.45 13.93
C ASP A 47 15.60 -15.25 12.91
N TYR A 48 14.41 -14.82 13.37
CA TYR A 48 13.26 -14.52 12.53
C TYR A 48 13.59 -13.47 11.46
N VAL A 49 14.23 -12.37 11.86
CA VAL A 49 14.68 -11.33 10.93
C VAL A 49 15.79 -11.87 10.05
N GLN A 50 16.83 -12.49 10.61
CA GLN A 50 17.99 -12.96 9.84
C GLN A 50 17.62 -13.95 8.74
N ARG A 51 16.70 -14.89 9.00
CA ARG A 51 16.21 -15.89 8.04
C ARG A 51 15.30 -15.28 6.97
N GLY A 52 14.78 -14.08 7.20
CA GLY A 52 13.85 -13.39 6.31
C GLY A 52 12.42 -13.92 6.40
N GLU A 53 12.05 -14.51 7.55
CA GLU A 53 10.69 -15.00 7.81
C GLU A 53 9.70 -13.82 7.96
N GLY A 54 10.20 -12.60 8.19
CA GLY A 54 9.43 -11.38 7.99
C GLY A 54 10.18 -10.08 8.24
N ALA A 55 9.50 -9.08 8.79
CA ALA A 55 10.03 -7.75 9.09
C ALA A 55 9.93 -7.42 10.58
N LEU A 56 10.78 -6.52 11.04
CA LEU A 56 10.74 -5.96 12.39
C LEU A 56 10.57 -4.44 12.32
N LEU A 57 9.49 -3.93 12.91
CA LEU A 57 9.28 -2.50 13.13
C LEU A 57 9.50 -2.19 14.59
N VAL A 58 10.42 -1.27 14.89
CA VAL A 58 10.71 -0.80 16.24
C VAL A 58 10.32 0.66 16.33
N LEU A 59 9.39 0.98 17.22
CA LEU A 59 8.95 2.34 17.51
C LEU A 59 8.65 2.50 19.01
N GLY A 60 8.37 3.72 19.46
CA GLY A 60 7.89 3.91 20.83
C GLY A 60 8.96 3.75 21.91
N THR A 61 10.25 3.72 21.55
CA THR A 61 11.34 3.60 22.52
C THR A 61 11.39 4.85 23.39
N ALA A 62 11.09 4.71 24.68
CA ALA A 62 11.18 5.80 25.65
C ALA A 62 12.64 6.04 26.03
N PHE A 63 12.98 7.28 26.43
CA PHE A 63 14.35 7.65 26.83
C PHE A 63 14.97 6.74 27.89
N GLU A 64 14.14 6.19 28.78
CA GLU A 64 14.55 5.29 29.86
C GLU A 64 14.91 3.89 29.38
N ASP A 65 14.29 3.39 28.30
CA ASP A 65 14.53 2.06 27.75
C ASP A 65 15.63 2.03 26.68
N VAL A 66 16.10 3.20 26.23
CA VAL A 66 17.10 3.32 25.17
C VAL A 66 18.41 2.63 25.56
N GLU A 67 18.92 2.88 26.77
CA GLU A 67 20.19 2.29 27.20
C GLU A 67 20.12 0.77 27.22
N ASP A 68 19.04 0.22 27.78
CA ASP A 68 18.77 -1.22 27.83
C ASP A 68 18.63 -1.83 26.42
N LEU A 69 17.91 -1.15 25.52
CA LEU A 69 17.78 -1.59 24.13
C LEU A 69 19.13 -1.71 23.42
N PHE A 70 19.99 -0.70 23.54
CA PHE A 70 21.29 -0.67 22.88
C PHE A 70 22.37 -1.50 23.59
N ALA A 71 22.17 -1.85 24.86
CA ALA A 71 22.96 -2.84 25.59
C ALA A 71 22.57 -4.28 25.25
N SER A 72 21.32 -4.51 24.85
CA SER A 72 20.81 -5.83 24.48
C SER A 72 21.27 -6.32 23.10
N ASP A 73 21.11 -7.61 22.85
CA ASP A 73 21.33 -8.23 21.55
C ASP A 73 20.39 -7.70 20.45
N LEU A 74 19.25 -7.08 20.78
CA LEU A 74 18.37 -6.43 19.81
C LEU A 74 19.05 -5.27 19.08
N ALA A 75 20.06 -4.63 19.68
CA ALA A 75 20.85 -3.59 19.02
C ALA A 75 21.44 -4.08 17.68
N ARG A 76 21.71 -5.39 17.57
CA ARG A 76 22.30 -6.02 16.38
C ARG A 76 21.40 -6.01 15.15
N VAL A 77 20.08 -5.83 15.28
CA VAL A 77 19.13 -5.70 14.14
C VAL A 77 18.78 -4.26 13.80
N LEU A 78 18.96 -3.32 14.73
CA LEU A 78 18.56 -1.91 14.54
C LEU A 78 19.34 -1.21 13.42
N PRO A 79 18.69 -0.42 12.55
CA PRO A 79 19.33 0.33 11.48
C PRO A 79 20.11 1.57 11.97
N VAL A 80 20.45 1.66 13.25
CA VAL A 80 21.01 2.87 13.87
C VAL A 80 22.18 2.53 14.78
N GLY A 81 23.13 3.45 14.87
CA GLY A 81 24.25 3.36 15.78
C GLY A 81 23.83 3.59 17.23
N ARG A 82 24.78 3.41 18.16
CA ARG A 82 24.54 3.67 19.57
C ARG A 82 24.22 5.16 19.80
N PRO A 83 23.30 5.48 20.72
CA PRO A 83 23.01 6.86 21.12
C PRO A 83 24.25 7.56 21.70
N GLU A 84 24.39 8.85 21.41
CA GLU A 84 25.44 9.71 21.97
C GLU A 84 24.90 10.43 23.22
N GLY A 85 25.15 9.84 24.38
CA GLY A 85 24.77 10.43 25.67
C GLY A 85 23.26 10.42 25.94
N ARG A 86 22.88 11.09 27.03
CA ARG A 86 21.49 11.20 27.47
C ARG A 86 20.90 12.49 26.94
N TRP A 87 19.62 12.48 26.60
CA TRP A 87 18.93 13.68 26.18
C TRP A 87 18.74 14.64 27.36
N GLU A 88 19.66 15.59 27.54
CA GLU A 88 19.68 16.49 28.72
C GLU A 88 18.49 17.47 28.76
N SER A 89 18.00 17.93 27.60
CA SER A 89 16.85 18.84 27.51
C SER A 89 15.88 18.42 26.39
N PRO A 90 14.94 17.48 26.67
CA PRO A 90 13.96 16.97 25.72
C PRO A 90 13.19 18.10 25.04
N LYS A 91 13.32 18.21 23.72
CA LYS A 91 12.54 19.15 22.92
C LYS A 91 11.95 18.45 21.71
N ARG A 92 10.71 18.80 21.40
CA ARG A 92 10.02 18.31 20.20
C ARG A 92 10.70 18.90 18.98
N LEU A 93 10.99 18.04 18.00
CA LEU A 93 11.63 18.42 16.74
C LEU A 93 10.73 18.03 15.57
N ASN A 94 10.79 18.81 14.50
CA ASN A 94 10.11 18.47 13.26
C ASN A 94 10.88 17.37 12.55
N LEU A 95 10.14 16.38 12.04
CA LEU A 95 10.68 15.32 11.23
C LEU A 95 10.78 15.79 9.78
N VAL A 96 11.97 15.72 9.19
CA VAL A 96 12.25 16.19 7.83
C VAL A 96 12.74 15.03 6.98
N LEU A 97 12.20 14.88 5.77
CA LEU A 97 12.65 13.85 4.84
C LEU A 97 14.09 14.11 4.37
N THR A 98 14.88 13.04 4.33
CA THR A 98 16.17 13.04 3.64
C THR A 98 15.97 12.87 2.12
N PRO A 99 17.00 13.05 1.28
CA PRO A 99 16.92 12.71 -0.14
C PRO A 99 16.45 11.28 -0.44
N GLN A 100 16.82 10.32 0.41
CA GLN A 100 16.36 8.94 0.30
C GLN A 100 14.88 8.82 0.69
N GLY A 101 14.45 9.51 1.76
CA GLY A 101 13.05 9.61 2.16
C GLY A 101 12.14 10.19 1.08
N MET A 102 12.59 11.25 0.40
CA MET A 102 11.80 11.88 -0.66
C MET A 102 11.44 10.93 -1.81
N ARG A 103 12.28 9.92 -2.06
CA ARG A 103 12.09 8.93 -3.13
C ARG A 103 11.48 7.62 -2.62
N HIS A 104 11.35 7.45 -1.31
CA HIS A 104 10.95 6.18 -0.72
C HIS A 104 9.41 6.03 -0.73
N PRO A 105 8.86 4.88 -1.18
CA PRO A 105 7.42 4.69 -1.32
C PRO A 105 6.67 4.84 0.02
N SER A 106 7.28 4.45 1.14
CA SER A 106 6.65 4.65 2.45
C SER A 106 6.44 6.12 2.81
N CYS A 107 7.20 7.05 2.22
CA CYS A 107 7.17 8.47 2.52
C CYS A 107 6.30 9.30 1.55
N VAL A 108 5.67 8.65 0.56
CA VAL A 108 4.74 9.29 -0.37
C VAL A 108 3.36 9.34 0.26
N VAL A 109 3.06 10.41 0.99
CA VAL A 109 1.76 10.65 1.64
C VAL A 109 0.80 11.45 0.77
N LEU A 110 1.32 12.22 -0.18
CA LEU A 110 0.56 12.95 -1.19
C LEU A 110 1.18 12.73 -2.59
N PRO A 111 0.37 12.70 -3.66
CA PRO A 111 0.86 12.43 -5.02
C PRO A 111 1.85 13.48 -5.55
N HIS A 112 1.63 14.76 -5.24
CA HIS A 112 2.46 15.85 -5.75
C HIS A 112 3.73 16.03 -4.89
N PRO A 113 4.95 15.97 -5.45
CA PRO A 113 6.20 15.97 -4.65
C PRO A 113 6.37 17.17 -3.72
N GLN A 114 6.06 18.39 -4.19
CA GLN A 114 6.15 19.58 -3.33
C GLN A 114 5.08 19.60 -2.25
N ALA A 115 3.88 19.08 -2.54
CA ALA A 115 2.81 18.98 -1.55
C ALA A 115 3.17 17.93 -0.50
N ASN A 116 3.79 16.82 -0.90
CA ASN A 116 4.34 15.80 -0.03
C ASN A 116 5.37 16.41 0.94
N LEU A 117 6.34 17.17 0.43
CA LEU A 117 7.33 17.86 1.25
C LEU A 117 6.72 18.84 2.25
N LEU A 118 5.73 19.62 1.81
CA LEU A 118 5.01 20.53 2.69
C LEU A 118 4.20 19.78 3.76
N ALA A 119 3.58 18.65 3.42
CA ALA A 119 2.88 17.81 4.38
C ALA A 119 3.82 17.29 5.47
N TRP A 120 5.00 16.78 5.09
CA TRP A 120 6.04 16.37 6.04
C TRP A 120 6.56 17.53 6.90
N LYS A 121 6.80 18.70 6.30
CA LYS A 121 7.24 19.90 7.04
C LYS A 121 6.22 20.42 8.04
N ASN A 122 4.93 20.21 7.76
CA ASN A 122 3.81 20.66 8.61
C ASN A 122 3.38 19.61 9.64
N LEU A 123 4.06 18.46 9.71
CA LEU A 123 3.83 17.50 10.78
C LEU A 123 4.11 18.15 12.15
N PRO A 124 3.34 17.81 13.18
CA PRO A 124 3.59 18.31 14.52
C PRO A 124 4.98 17.84 14.97
N PRO A 125 5.72 18.70 15.69
CA PRO A 125 7.02 18.32 16.22
C PRO A 125 6.81 17.21 17.26
N VAL A 126 7.66 16.19 17.24
CA VAL A 126 7.62 15.04 18.16
C VAL A 126 8.90 14.94 18.96
N LEU A 127 8.84 14.35 20.14
CA LEU A 127 10.04 14.05 20.92
C LEU A 127 10.79 12.85 20.30
N PRO A 128 12.07 13.02 19.93
CA PRO A 128 12.93 11.88 19.61
C PRO A 128 13.08 10.98 20.84
N GLY A 129 13.17 9.66 20.65
CA GLY A 129 13.38 8.72 21.76
C GLY A 129 14.84 8.64 22.21
N ALA A 130 15.79 8.87 21.30
CA ALA A 130 17.22 8.78 21.54
C ALA A 130 18.02 9.84 20.77
N VAL A 131 19.17 10.26 21.34
CA VAL A 131 20.15 11.13 20.66
C VAL A 131 21.02 10.27 19.74
N ILE A 132 20.54 9.99 18.53
CA ILE A 132 21.26 9.18 17.55
C ILE A 132 21.62 10.10 16.37
N PRO A 133 22.87 10.53 16.21
CA PRO A 133 23.25 11.37 15.08
C PRO A 133 23.10 10.61 13.75
N VAL A 134 22.75 11.34 12.70
CA VAL A 134 22.84 10.85 11.32
C VAL A 134 24.32 10.75 10.95
N GLN A 135 24.97 9.65 11.31
CA GLN A 135 26.28 9.30 10.77
C GLN A 135 26.08 8.36 9.58
N ALA A 136 26.42 8.84 8.38
CA ALA A 136 26.55 7.98 7.22
C ALA A 136 27.80 7.10 7.41
N GLY A 137 27.69 5.97 8.12
CA GLY A 137 28.83 5.06 8.24
C GLY A 137 28.82 4.03 9.38
N ASP A 138 28.12 4.26 10.49
CA ASP A 138 28.28 3.38 11.67
C ASP A 138 27.53 2.05 11.55
N VAL A 139 26.53 1.99 10.66
CA VAL A 139 25.73 0.78 10.43
C VAL A 139 25.67 0.48 8.94
N THR A 140 26.43 -0.52 8.52
CA THR A 140 26.47 -1.00 7.13
C THR A 140 25.07 -1.32 6.62
N GLY A 141 24.73 -0.80 5.44
CA GLY A 141 23.45 -1.06 4.77
C GLY A 141 22.23 -0.36 5.40
N SER A 142 22.45 0.62 6.29
CA SER A 142 21.39 1.48 6.80
C SER A 142 21.10 2.66 5.88
N THR A 143 19.81 2.95 5.72
CA THR A 143 19.30 4.11 5.00
C THR A 143 18.39 4.93 5.93
N VAL A 144 18.70 6.21 6.07
CA VAL A 144 17.87 7.17 6.84
C VAL A 144 16.86 7.81 5.90
N LEU A 145 15.57 7.62 6.18
CA LEU A 145 14.45 8.21 5.43
C LEU A 145 14.07 9.60 5.93
N ALA A 146 14.17 9.82 7.24
CA ALA A 146 13.86 11.11 7.83
C ALA A 146 14.80 11.41 9.00
N SER A 147 15.11 12.68 9.19
CA SER A 147 15.96 13.18 10.26
C SER A 147 15.27 14.31 11.05
N TYR A 148 15.75 14.53 12.27
CA TYR A 148 15.43 15.70 13.07
C TYR A 148 16.57 16.71 12.91
N PRO A 149 16.31 17.91 12.35
CA PRO A 149 17.30 18.97 12.32
C PRO A 149 17.72 19.36 13.74
N TYR A 150 19.01 19.19 14.07
CA TYR A 150 19.53 19.43 15.41
C TYR A 150 21.00 19.86 15.36
N TYR A 151 21.43 20.69 16.31
CA TYR A 151 22.81 21.18 16.38
C TYR A 151 23.60 20.37 17.43
N PRO A 152 24.83 19.89 17.14
CA PRO A 152 25.64 20.18 15.95
C PRO A 152 25.37 19.26 14.76
N ARG A 153 24.61 18.17 14.95
CA ARG A 153 24.30 17.18 13.92
C ARG A 153 22.83 16.79 13.97
N ASP A 154 22.24 16.60 12.80
CA ASP A 154 20.91 16.04 12.65
C ASP A 154 20.83 14.68 13.32
N LEU A 155 19.66 14.35 13.86
CA LEU A 155 19.40 13.08 14.51
C LEU A 155 18.56 12.19 13.61
N VAL A 156 18.75 10.88 13.70
CA VAL A 156 17.96 9.90 12.95
C VAL A 156 16.51 9.97 13.44
N GLY A 157 15.57 10.13 12.53
CA GLY A 157 14.13 10.06 12.80
C GLY A 157 13.53 8.75 12.34
N ILE A 158 13.72 8.39 11.07
CA ILE A 158 13.31 7.11 10.49
C ILE A 158 14.50 6.52 9.77
N ALA A 159 14.85 5.27 10.08
CA ALA A 159 15.85 4.52 9.33
C ALA A 159 15.41 3.09 9.11
N TYR A 160 15.95 2.47 8.06
CA TYR A 160 15.76 1.06 7.80
C TYR A 160 17.08 0.41 7.37
N ARG A 161 17.17 -0.91 7.54
CA ARG A 161 18.23 -1.72 6.95
C ARG A 161 17.78 -3.15 6.74
N PHE A 162 18.53 -3.87 5.91
CA PHE A 162 18.44 -5.31 5.85
C PHE A 162 19.39 -5.94 6.88
N PHE A 163 18.90 -6.93 7.62
CA PHE A 163 19.69 -7.76 8.52
C PHE A 163 19.48 -9.22 8.13
N GLY A 164 20.52 -9.84 7.57
CA GLY A 164 20.37 -11.11 6.85
C GLY A 164 19.44 -10.93 5.65
N ARG A 165 18.32 -11.67 5.63
CA ARG A 165 17.26 -11.55 4.60
C ARG A 165 16.07 -10.69 5.05
N GLY A 166 16.00 -10.37 6.34
CA GLY A 166 14.93 -9.57 6.94
C GLY A 166 15.19 -8.08 6.88
N LEU A 167 14.16 -7.30 7.18
CA LEU A 167 14.14 -5.85 7.17
C LEU A 167 13.82 -5.38 8.57
N THR A 168 14.59 -4.42 9.04
CA THR A 168 14.31 -3.73 10.29
C THR A 168 14.12 -2.26 10.01
N VAL A 169 13.03 -1.69 10.53
CA VAL A 169 12.75 -0.25 10.52
C VAL A 169 12.77 0.24 11.96
N TYR A 170 13.42 1.38 12.18
CA TYR A 170 13.43 2.08 13.45
C TYR A 170 12.84 3.47 13.28
N LEU A 171 11.78 3.75 14.04
CA LEU A 171 11.16 5.06 14.16
C LEU A 171 11.54 5.65 15.52
N ASN A 172 12.46 6.62 15.50
CA ASN A 172 12.99 7.28 16.69
C ASN A 172 12.02 8.32 17.24
N THR A 173 10.89 7.88 17.80
CA THR A 173 10.02 8.73 18.60
C THR A 173 9.15 7.87 19.52
N PHE A 174 8.85 8.39 20.71
CA PHE A 174 7.84 7.81 21.60
C PHE A 174 6.48 8.50 21.48
N GLU A 175 6.39 9.58 20.69
CA GLU A 175 5.20 10.38 20.46
C GLU A 175 4.65 10.15 19.03
N SER A 176 4.82 8.95 18.46
CA SER A 176 4.35 8.64 17.10
C SER A 176 2.85 8.91 16.91
N HIS A 177 2.06 8.75 17.97
CA HIS A 177 0.63 9.08 18.00
C HIS A 177 0.34 10.58 17.76
N LEU A 178 1.27 11.48 18.12
CA LEU A 178 1.11 12.91 17.85
C LEU A 178 1.17 13.23 16.36
N LEU A 179 1.82 12.39 15.53
CA LEU A 179 1.82 12.57 14.07
C LEU A 179 0.40 12.47 13.47
N ARG A 180 -0.55 11.90 14.21
CA ARG A 180 -1.99 11.91 13.86
C ARG A 180 -2.67 13.24 14.19
N LEU A 181 -2.14 14.01 15.14
CA LEU A 181 -2.73 15.26 15.63
C LEU A 181 -2.19 16.45 14.83
N LEU A 182 -2.78 16.71 13.66
CA LEU A 182 -2.48 17.92 12.90
C LEU A 182 -3.27 19.13 13.43
N PRO A 183 -2.74 20.37 13.34
CA PRO A 183 -3.52 21.58 13.61
C PRO A 183 -4.74 21.67 12.69
N ALA A 184 -5.85 22.18 13.22
CA ALA A 184 -7.23 22.05 12.72
C ALA A 184 -7.61 22.73 11.37
N ALA A 185 -6.68 22.96 10.44
CA ALA A 185 -6.92 23.88 9.31
C ALA A 185 -6.93 23.28 7.88
N ALA A 186 -7.14 21.98 7.65
CA ALA A 186 -7.50 21.49 6.29
C ALA A 186 -8.23 20.13 6.29
N ASP A 187 -9.09 19.96 5.29
CA ASP A 187 -10.07 18.88 5.17
C ASP A 187 -9.49 17.49 4.85
N ASP A 188 -8.24 17.38 4.35
CA ASP A 188 -7.59 16.10 3.98
C ASP A 188 -6.51 15.61 4.98
N ARG A 189 -6.43 16.21 6.17
CA ARG A 189 -5.26 16.08 7.08
C ARG A 189 -5.14 14.74 7.80
N ASP A 190 -6.24 14.09 8.15
CA ASP A 190 -6.23 12.81 8.89
C ASP A 190 -5.60 11.65 8.09
N GLN A 191 -5.42 11.81 6.78
CA GLN A 191 -4.87 10.78 5.91
C GLN A 191 -3.34 10.73 5.92
N VAL A 192 -2.60 11.80 6.22
CA VAL A 192 -1.13 11.81 6.05
C VAL A 192 -0.43 10.74 6.88
N TYR A 193 -0.72 10.68 8.19
CA TYR A 193 -0.16 9.67 9.09
C TYR A 193 -0.63 8.26 8.72
N VAL A 194 -1.93 8.11 8.42
CA VAL A 194 -2.52 6.82 8.05
C VAL A 194 -1.89 6.28 6.76
N THR A 195 -1.71 7.13 5.75
CA THR A 195 -1.06 6.81 4.48
C THR A 195 0.41 6.48 4.68
N PHE A 196 1.14 7.25 5.51
CA PHE A 196 2.53 6.94 5.85
C PHE A 196 2.64 5.54 6.47
N VAL A 197 1.84 5.26 7.50
CA VAL A 197 1.85 3.95 8.18
C VAL A 197 1.42 2.85 7.23
N ALA A 198 0.37 3.06 6.42
CA ALA A 198 -0.08 2.08 5.44
C ALA A 198 1.01 1.76 4.41
N ASN A 199 1.66 2.78 3.83
CA ASN A 199 2.72 2.58 2.84
C ASN A 199 3.97 1.97 3.47
N LEU A 200 4.28 2.31 4.72
CA LEU A 200 5.37 1.68 5.47
C LEU A 200 5.10 0.20 5.71
N LEU A 201 3.92 -0.15 6.21
CA LEU A 201 3.55 -1.54 6.49
C LEU A 201 3.46 -2.36 5.19
N ASP A 202 2.89 -1.80 4.12
CA ASP A 202 2.83 -2.44 2.81
C ASP A 202 4.24 -2.72 2.30
N TRP A 203 5.12 -1.72 2.30
CA TRP A 203 6.52 -1.88 1.90
C TRP A 203 7.28 -2.90 2.78
N MET A 204 7.03 -2.90 4.10
CA MET A 204 7.65 -3.85 5.01
C MET A 204 7.14 -5.28 4.82
N THR A 205 5.90 -5.47 4.35
CA THR A 205 5.28 -6.80 4.22
C THR A 205 5.25 -7.34 2.79
N ASP A 206 5.51 -6.52 1.77
CA ASP A 206 5.52 -6.93 0.36
C ASP A 206 6.58 -8.02 0.11
N ALA A 207 6.15 -9.09 -0.57
CA ALA A 207 6.96 -10.25 -0.94
C ALA A 207 8.11 -9.90 -1.91
N ALA A 208 8.02 -8.75 -2.58
CA ALA A 208 9.10 -8.19 -3.41
C ALA A 208 10.43 -7.98 -2.66
N ARG A 209 10.42 -7.96 -1.32
CA ARG A 209 11.62 -7.83 -0.49
C ARG A 209 12.67 -8.93 -0.71
N GLY A 210 12.25 -10.17 -1.00
CA GLY A 210 13.19 -11.27 -1.26
C GLY A 210 14.06 -11.04 -2.51
N ALA A 211 13.54 -10.27 -3.48
CA ALA A 211 14.18 -10.05 -4.77
C ALA A 211 15.26 -8.96 -4.76
N GLY A 212 15.25 -8.03 -3.80
CA GLY A 212 16.12 -6.84 -3.82
C GLY A 212 15.64 -5.74 -4.78
N VAL A 213 14.44 -5.94 -5.35
CA VAL A 213 13.79 -5.07 -6.32
C VAL A 213 12.31 -4.98 -5.98
N ALA A 214 11.71 -3.78 -5.97
CA ALA A 214 10.26 -3.62 -5.82
C ALA A 214 9.65 -2.95 -7.05
N MET A 215 8.52 -3.51 -7.49
CA MET A 215 7.65 -2.91 -8.49
C MET A 215 6.48 -2.22 -7.79
N THR A 216 6.32 -0.93 -8.06
CA THR A 216 5.29 -0.06 -7.49
C THR A 216 4.32 0.38 -8.57
N LEU A 217 3.03 0.32 -8.26
CA LEU A 217 1.93 0.78 -9.09
C LEU A 217 1.13 1.82 -8.28
N PRO A 218 0.73 2.97 -8.86
CA PRO A 218 -0.08 3.96 -8.17
C PRO A 218 -1.44 3.41 -7.72
N ARG A 219 -2.02 2.53 -8.54
CA ARG A 219 -3.32 1.88 -8.32
C ARG A 219 -3.26 0.42 -8.79
N LEU A 220 -4.22 -0.39 -8.34
CA LEU A 220 -4.40 -1.79 -8.77
C LEU A 220 -5.65 -2.00 -9.63
N ARG A 221 -6.42 -0.94 -9.85
CA ARG A 221 -7.63 -0.92 -10.68
C ARG A 221 -7.52 0.25 -11.64
N TYR A 222 -7.73 -0.01 -12.92
CA TYR A 222 -7.67 0.97 -14.00
C TYR A 222 -8.83 0.75 -14.96
N SER A 223 -9.22 1.79 -15.68
CA SER A 223 -10.16 1.68 -16.80
C SER A 223 -9.42 1.28 -18.08
N GLN A 224 -10.15 0.65 -19.01
CA GLN A 224 -9.64 0.37 -20.35
C GLN A 224 -9.15 1.65 -21.02
N GLY A 225 -7.95 1.62 -21.62
CA GLY A 225 -7.33 2.80 -22.23
C GLY A 225 -6.70 3.80 -21.24
N GLU A 226 -6.80 3.58 -19.93
CA GLU A 226 -6.09 4.38 -18.92
C GLU A 226 -4.61 3.98 -18.86
N THR A 227 -3.71 4.95 -18.90
CA THR A 227 -2.27 4.68 -18.79
C THR A 227 -1.90 4.26 -17.38
N VAL A 228 -1.35 3.05 -17.26
CA VAL A 228 -0.79 2.50 -16.04
C VAL A 228 0.67 2.90 -15.94
N GLU A 229 0.98 3.77 -14.99
CA GLU A 229 2.35 4.10 -14.63
C GLU A 229 2.92 3.03 -13.69
N MET A 230 4.19 2.69 -13.88
CA MET A 230 4.91 1.78 -13.01
C MET A 230 6.32 2.27 -12.74
N ALA A 231 6.75 2.08 -11.50
CA ALA A 231 8.09 2.39 -11.04
C ALA A 231 8.73 1.13 -10.47
N VAL A 232 9.98 0.89 -10.84
CA VAL A 232 10.81 -0.20 -10.33
C VAL A 232 11.98 0.40 -9.58
N ASN A 233 12.09 0.00 -8.31
CA ASN A 233 13.18 0.41 -7.44
C ASN A 233 14.10 -0.78 -7.23
N ASP A 234 15.37 -0.62 -7.60
CA ASP A 234 16.43 -1.60 -7.36
C ASP A 234 17.22 -1.20 -6.11
N TYR A 235 16.99 -1.89 -5.00
CA TYR A 235 17.57 -1.55 -3.71
C TYR A 235 18.95 -2.19 -3.49
N GLN A 236 19.29 -3.20 -4.29
CA GLN A 236 20.50 -4.00 -4.10
C GLN A 236 21.40 -4.04 -5.35
N GLY A 237 21.06 -3.29 -6.39
CA GLY A 237 21.79 -3.28 -7.66
C GLY A 237 21.69 -4.61 -8.41
N MET A 238 20.58 -5.33 -8.24
CA MET A 238 20.39 -6.68 -8.76
C MET A 238 19.93 -6.69 -10.22
N LEU A 239 19.45 -5.56 -10.74
CA LEU A 239 19.05 -5.45 -12.14
C LEU A 239 20.24 -5.10 -13.04
N PRO A 240 20.27 -5.61 -14.29
CA PRO A 240 21.34 -5.30 -15.22
C PRO A 240 21.47 -3.78 -15.46
N PRO A 241 22.69 -3.29 -15.76
CA PRO A 241 22.91 -1.91 -16.15
C PRO A 241 22.28 -1.65 -17.52
N GLY A 242 21.16 -0.93 -17.55
CA GLY A 242 20.41 -0.59 -18.77
C GLY A 242 18.90 -0.55 -18.57
N ASP A 243 18.16 -0.54 -19.68
CA ASP A 243 16.70 -0.63 -19.72
C ASP A 243 16.24 -2.00 -19.21
N VAL A 244 15.15 -2.00 -18.46
CA VAL A 244 14.59 -3.21 -17.84
C VAL A 244 13.35 -3.64 -18.61
N LEU A 245 13.27 -4.92 -18.97
CA LEU A 245 12.14 -5.49 -19.68
C LEU A 245 11.17 -6.12 -18.68
N ILE A 246 9.90 -5.70 -18.73
CA ILE A 246 8.81 -6.33 -18.00
C ILE A 246 7.93 -7.10 -18.95
N THR A 247 7.50 -8.28 -18.52
CA THR A 247 6.55 -9.12 -19.24
C THR A 247 5.15 -8.89 -18.67
N VAL A 248 4.20 -8.52 -19.52
CA VAL A 248 2.80 -8.30 -19.15
C VAL A 248 1.96 -9.39 -19.77
N THR A 249 1.32 -10.19 -18.92
CA THR A 249 0.48 -11.33 -19.35
C THR A 249 -0.95 -11.08 -18.91
N ARG A 250 -1.92 -11.31 -19.79
CA ARG A 250 -3.34 -11.29 -19.45
C ARG A 250 -3.83 -12.72 -19.15
N ASP A 251 -4.56 -12.91 -18.06
CA ASP A 251 -4.99 -14.27 -17.64
C ASP A 251 -5.97 -14.95 -18.62
N GLU A 252 -6.74 -14.18 -19.41
CA GLU A 252 -7.74 -14.69 -20.37
C GLU A 252 -7.22 -14.89 -21.81
N GLY A 253 -5.94 -14.63 -22.07
CA GLY A 253 -5.36 -14.86 -23.39
C GLY A 253 -3.86 -14.65 -23.39
N GLU A 254 -3.14 -15.56 -24.04
CA GLU A 254 -1.67 -15.68 -24.17
C GLU A 254 -0.94 -14.45 -24.74
N LYS A 255 -1.60 -13.30 -24.86
CA LYS A 255 -0.98 -12.04 -25.28
C LYS A 255 0.00 -11.60 -24.20
N THR A 256 1.26 -11.81 -24.50
CA THR A 256 2.41 -11.37 -23.73
C THR A 256 2.93 -10.08 -24.38
N ALA A 257 2.86 -8.97 -23.67
CA ALA A 257 3.46 -7.71 -24.11
C ALA A 257 4.75 -7.47 -23.32
N THR A 258 5.84 -7.10 -24.01
CA THR A 258 7.09 -6.74 -23.36
C THR A 258 7.24 -5.23 -23.32
N ILE A 259 7.45 -4.69 -22.12
CA ILE A 259 7.51 -3.26 -21.87
C ILE A 259 8.93 -2.90 -21.47
N LYS A 260 9.48 -1.87 -22.11
CA LYS A 260 10.77 -1.30 -21.74
C LYS A 260 10.56 -0.23 -20.68
N LEU A 261 11.19 -0.42 -19.53
CA LEU A 261 11.33 0.61 -18.52
C LEU A 261 12.65 1.34 -18.73
N ALA A 262 12.57 2.67 -18.83
CA ALA A 262 13.73 3.53 -18.96
C ALA A 262 14.36 3.76 -17.58
N ARG A 263 15.70 3.67 -17.51
CA ARG A 263 16.47 3.97 -16.30
C ARG A 263 16.95 5.41 -16.35
N ASN A 264 16.44 6.24 -15.44
CA ASN A 264 16.82 7.66 -15.27
C ASN A 264 17.59 7.88 -13.95
N GLU A 265 18.10 9.10 -13.74
CA GLU A 265 18.79 9.50 -12.50
C GLU A 265 17.92 9.37 -11.23
N ASP A 266 16.59 9.35 -11.39
CA ASP A 266 15.60 9.24 -10.31
C ASP A 266 15.05 7.83 -10.07
N GLY A 267 15.37 6.84 -10.92
CA GLY A 267 14.87 5.47 -10.81
C GLY A 267 14.56 4.81 -12.15
N ILE A 268 13.92 3.63 -12.11
CA ILE A 268 13.49 2.90 -13.31
C ILE A 268 11.97 3.07 -13.42
N ALA A 269 11.49 3.64 -14.51
CA ALA A 269 10.07 3.93 -14.68
C ALA A 269 9.60 3.61 -16.09
N GLY A 270 8.29 3.40 -16.22
CA GLY A 270 7.64 3.23 -17.51
C GLY A 270 6.13 3.24 -17.38
N SER A 271 5.47 3.17 -18.53
CA SER A 271 4.02 3.26 -18.61
C SER A 271 3.49 2.29 -19.65
N PHE A 272 2.28 1.78 -19.42
CA PHE A 272 1.58 0.96 -20.40
C PHE A 272 0.10 1.27 -20.43
N THR A 273 -0.51 1.17 -21.60
CA THR A 273 -1.94 1.39 -21.77
C THR A 273 -2.59 0.06 -22.16
N PRO A 274 -3.42 -0.55 -21.30
CA PRO A 274 -4.14 -1.77 -21.62
C PRO A 274 -5.29 -1.49 -22.62
N GLU A 275 -5.27 -2.19 -23.75
CA GLU A 275 -6.31 -2.06 -24.80
C GLU A 275 -7.60 -2.81 -24.46
N LEU A 276 -7.54 -3.81 -23.59
CA LEU A 276 -8.66 -4.71 -23.30
C LEU A 276 -8.89 -4.80 -21.78
N PRO A 277 -10.14 -4.98 -21.32
CA PRO A 277 -10.42 -5.26 -19.92
C PRO A 277 -9.96 -6.67 -19.54
N GLY A 278 -9.62 -6.88 -18.27
CA GLY A 278 -9.18 -8.19 -17.74
C GLY A 278 -8.17 -8.08 -16.59
N ILE A 279 -7.76 -9.24 -16.08
CA ILE A 279 -6.68 -9.33 -15.08
C ILE A 279 -5.34 -9.40 -15.81
N TYR A 280 -4.45 -8.49 -15.44
CA TYR A 280 -3.09 -8.41 -15.96
C TYR A 280 -2.09 -8.76 -14.86
N THR A 281 -1.15 -9.65 -15.18
CA THR A 281 -0.01 -10.00 -14.35
C THR A 281 1.24 -9.38 -14.96
N LEU A 282 1.85 -8.43 -14.25
CA LEU A 282 3.15 -7.85 -14.56
C LEU A 282 4.22 -8.73 -13.92
N SER A 283 5.17 -9.22 -14.69
CA SER A 283 6.27 -10.06 -14.22
C SER A 283 7.61 -9.42 -14.55
N LEU A 284 8.38 -9.12 -13.51
CA LEU A 284 9.71 -8.54 -13.60
C LEU A 284 10.75 -9.64 -13.31
N PRO A 285 11.52 -10.09 -14.31
CA PRO A 285 12.58 -11.07 -14.09
C PRO A 285 13.74 -10.46 -13.31
N VAL A 286 14.16 -11.15 -12.23
CA VAL A 286 15.32 -10.76 -11.42
C VAL A 286 16.39 -11.86 -11.53
N PRO A 287 17.64 -11.54 -11.93
CA PRO A 287 18.69 -12.55 -12.07
C PRO A 287 18.91 -13.36 -10.78
N GLY A 288 18.85 -14.69 -10.89
CA GLY A 288 19.12 -15.60 -9.78
C GLY A 288 18.04 -15.69 -8.69
N LYS A 289 16.86 -15.06 -8.90
CA LYS A 289 15.72 -15.10 -7.97
C LYS A 289 14.41 -15.32 -8.71
N SER A 290 13.34 -15.61 -7.96
CA SER A 290 11.98 -15.66 -8.52
C SER A 290 11.57 -14.29 -9.05
N PRO A 291 10.83 -14.24 -10.16
CA PRO A 291 10.35 -12.98 -10.72
C PRO A 291 9.44 -12.24 -9.73
N VAL A 292 9.50 -10.91 -9.75
CA VAL A 292 8.60 -10.06 -8.96
C VAL A 292 7.32 -9.87 -9.77
N GLU A 293 6.20 -10.36 -9.23
CA GLU A 293 4.90 -10.29 -9.91
C GLU A 293 3.95 -9.31 -9.21
N LYS A 294 3.25 -8.48 -9.99
CA LYS A 294 2.07 -7.73 -9.52
C LYS A 294 0.88 -7.95 -10.42
N ARG A 295 -0.29 -8.10 -9.80
CA ARG A 295 -1.57 -8.24 -10.49
C ARG A 295 -2.34 -6.93 -10.42
N LEU A 296 -2.95 -6.55 -11.53
CA LEU A 296 -3.87 -5.42 -11.64
C LEU A 296 -5.12 -5.83 -12.41
N LEU A 297 -6.22 -5.14 -12.12
CA LEU A 297 -7.51 -5.35 -12.77
C LEU A 297 -7.80 -4.16 -13.69
N VAL A 298 -8.00 -4.43 -14.97
CA VAL A 298 -8.50 -3.44 -15.93
C VAL A 298 -9.99 -3.68 -16.11
N GLN A 299 -10.80 -2.69 -15.77
CA GLN A 299 -12.24 -2.73 -15.95
C GLN A 299 -12.61 -2.13 -17.30
N GLU A 300 -13.74 -2.57 -17.84
CA GLU A 300 -14.32 -1.93 -19.02
C GLU A 300 -14.64 -0.48 -18.69
N ASP A 301 -14.31 0.42 -19.62
CA ASP A 301 -14.55 1.85 -19.44
C ASP A 301 -16.05 2.14 -19.61
N CYS A 302 -16.81 2.01 -18.53
CA CYS A 302 -18.25 2.28 -18.52
C CYS A 302 -18.54 3.79 -18.41
N ARG A 303 -17.91 4.63 -19.24
CA ARG A 303 -18.17 6.09 -19.24
C ARG A 303 -19.66 6.43 -19.34
N GLU A 304 -20.44 5.58 -20.02
CA GLU A 304 -21.88 5.74 -20.15
C GLU A 304 -22.65 5.58 -18.83
N LEU A 305 -22.12 4.84 -17.85
CA LEU A 305 -22.69 4.74 -16.51
C LEU A 305 -22.32 5.95 -15.63
N ASP A 306 -21.08 6.45 -15.77
CA ASP A 306 -20.59 7.60 -14.99
C ASP A 306 -21.10 8.93 -15.54
N GLN A 307 -21.30 9.03 -16.86
CA GLN A 307 -21.88 10.17 -17.55
C GLN A 307 -23.10 9.68 -18.37
N PRO A 308 -24.27 9.54 -17.73
CA PRO A 308 -25.48 9.08 -18.41
C PRO A 308 -26.02 10.09 -19.44
N PHE A 309 -25.44 11.29 -19.51
CA PHE A 309 -25.84 12.32 -20.45
C PHE A 309 -25.22 12.06 -21.82
N ALA A 310 -26.04 12.16 -22.86
CA ALA A 310 -25.58 12.07 -24.24
C ALA A 310 -24.55 13.16 -24.57
N ASN A 311 -23.45 12.80 -25.20
CA ASN A 311 -22.48 13.76 -25.74
C ASN A 311 -23.06 14.42 -27.01
N LEU A 312 -23.77 15.54 -26.84
CA LEU A 312 -24.47 16.23 -27.91
C LEU A 312 -23.55 16.70 -29.04
N GLN A 313 -22.29 17.00 -28.73
CA GLN A 313 -21.32 17.43 -29.73
C GLN A 313 -20.91 16.26 -30.63
N ALA A 314 -20.59 15.11 -30.04
CA ALA A 314 -20.29 13.90 -30.79
C ALA A 314 -21.48 13.45 -31.66
N LEU A 315 -22.71 13.54 -31.14
CA LEU A 315 -23.92 13.23 -31.91
C LEU A 315 -24.13 14.17 -33.10
N LYS A 316 -23.83 15.47 -32.96
CA LYS A 316 -23.85 16.43 -34.07
C LYS A 316 -22.80 16.10 -35.13
N GLU A 317 -21.57 15.78 -34.70
CA GLU A 317 -20.47 15.40 -35.58
C GLU A 317 -20.78 14.12 -36.37
N ILE A 318 -21.28 13.07 -35.70
CA ILE A 318 -21.74 11.83 -36.35
C ILE A 318 -22.88 12.11 -37.33
N GLY A 319 -23.83 12.97 -36.96
CA GLY A 319 -24.92 13.39 -37.85
C GLY A 319 -24.38 13.99 -39.14
N VAL A 320 -23.45 14.94 -39.04
CA VAL A 320 -22.84 15.58 -40.22
C VAL A 320 -22.06 14.58 -41.06
N GLU A 321 -21.23 13.72 -40.45
CA GLU A 321 -20.43 12.72 -41.19
C GLU A 321 -21.27 11.63 -41.85
N SER A 322 -22.37 11.22 -41.22
CA SER A 322 -23.30 10.22 -41.76
C SER A 322 -24.29 10.79 -42.79
N ALA A 323 -24.14 12.08 -43.17
CA ALA A 323 -25.10 12.84 -43.96
C ALA A 323 -26.52 12.86 -43.36
N GLY A 324 -26.62 12.65 -42.05
CA GLY A 324 -27.82 12.79 -41.25
C GLY A 324 -27.95 14.19 -40.63
N ALA A 325 -28.92 14.36 -39.74
CA ALA A 325 -29.12 15.57 -38.98
C ALA A 325 -29.35 15.24 -37.50
N TYR A 326 -28.76 16.05 -36.62
CA TYR A 326 -29.01 15.99 -35.20
C TYR A 326 -30.16 16.94 -34.84
N PHE A 327 -31.14 16.43 -34.12
CA PHE A 327 -32.24 17.21 -33.58
C PHE A 327 -32.26 17.05 -32.06
N ASP A 328 -32.42 18.16 -31.35
CA ASP A 328 -32.70 18.15 -29.91
C ASP A 328 -34.18 17.78 -29.69
N GLU A 329 -34.51 17.14 -28.57
CA GLU A 329 -35.91 16.79 -28.23
C GLU A 329 -36.82 18.04 -28.15
N SER A 330 -36.22 19.19 -27.82
CA SER A 330 -36.90 20.48 -27.78
C SER A 330 -37.02 21.18 -29.14
N ASP A 331 -36.41 20.65 -30.20
CA ASP A 331 -36.40 21.30 -31.52
C ASP A 331 -37.72 21.05 -32.27
N PRO A 332 -38.49 22.09 -32.62
CA PRO A 332 -39.73 21.94 -33.39
C PRO A 332 -39.52 21.29 -34.77
N ALA A 333 -38.29 21.32 -35.31
CA ALA A 333 -37.95 20.64 -36.57
C ALA A 333 -38.03 19.12 -36.46
N PHE A 334 -37.88 18.54 -35.26
CA PHE A 334 -37.98 17.10 -35.03
C PHE A 334 -39.34 16.53 -35.47
N SER A 335 -40.43 17.27 -35.20
CA SER A 335 -41.79 16.89 -35.58
C SER A 335 -42.02 16.80 -37.11
N ARG A 336 -41.11 17.34 -37.91
CA ARG A 336 -41.20 17.37 -39.38
C ARG A 336 -40.37 16.26 -40.03
N VAL A 337 -39.55 15.55 -39.25
CA VAL A 337 -38.77 14.41 -39.74
C VAL A 337 -39.73 13.25 -39.90
N ALA A 338 -40.08 12.92 -41.14
CA ALA A 338 -40.83 11.72 -41.46
C ALA A 338 -39.94 10.50 -41.20
N LEU A 339 -40.04 9.95 -40.00
CA LEU A 339 -39.48 8.65 -39.68
C LEU A 339 -40.31 7.59 -40.41
N ASP A 340 -39.88 7.17 -41.60
CA ASP A 340 -40.30 5.91 -42.21
C ASP A 340 -39.67 4.75 -41.41
N ALA A 341 -40.03 4.67 -40.13
CA ALA A 341 -39.62 3.62 -39.24
C ALA A 341 -40.44 2.38 -39.62
N THR A 342 -39.84 1.48 -40.41
CA THR A 342 -40.32 0.12 -40.47
C THR A 342 -40.07 -0.51 -39.10
N PRO A 343 -41.11 -0.88 -38.33
CA PRO A 343 -40.91 -1.40 -36.99
C PRO A 343 -40.27 -2.79 -37.09
N LEU A 344 -38.95 -2.86 -36.94
CA LEU A 344 -38.26 -4.08 -36.58
C LEU A 344 -38.60 -4.37 -35.12
N ALA A 345 -39.79 -4.94 -34.90
CA ALA A 345 -40.20 -5.47 -33.62
C ALA A 345 -39.34 -6.69 -33.28
N ARG A 346 -38.11 -6.45 -32.82
CA ARG A 346 -37.29 -7.50 -32.20
C ARG A 346 -37.73 -7.58 -30.74
N THR A 347 -38.76 -8.37 -30.49
CA THR A 347 -39.15 -8.76 -29.14
C THR A 347 -37.98 -9.55 -28.55
N VAL A 348 -37.15 -8.89 -27.74
CA VAL A 348 -36.23 -9.59 -26.85
C VAL A 348 -37.12 -10.17 -25.75
N PRO A 349 -37.29 -11.50 -25.65
CA PRO A 349 -38.03 -12.06 -24.53
C PRO A 349 -37.23 -11.73 -23.28
N SER A 350 -37.75 -10.82 -22.46
CA SER A 350 -37.31 -10.69 -21.08
C SER A 350 -37.58 -12.04 -20.44
N SER A 351 -36.56 -12.88 -20.30
CA SER A 351 -36.62 -14.06 -19.44
C SER A 351 -36.62 -13.57 -18.00
N VAL A 352 -37.73 -12.94 -17.60
CA VAL A 352 -38.08 -12.81 -16.20
C VAL A 352 -38.12 -14.24 -15.69
N LEU A 353 -37.22 -14.60 -14.79
CA LEU A 353 -37.25 -15.91 -14.16
C LEU A 353 -38.61 -16.01 -13.45
N TRP A 354 -39.55 -16.74 -14.04
CA TRP A 354 -40.86 -17.09 -13.48
C TRP A 354 -40.70 -18.08 -12.30
N ILE A 355 -39.71 -17.86 -11.44
CA ILE A 355 -39.75 -18.47 -10.13
C ILE A 355 -40.84 -17.67 -9.41
N ASP A 356 -42.06 -18.20 -9.44
CA ASP A 356 -43.18 -17.77 -8.61
C ASP A 356 -42.65 -17.46 -7.20
N GLU A 357 -42.46 -16.17 -6.89
CA GLU A 357 -41.72 -15.71 -5.71
C GLU A 357 -42.30 -16.30 -4.42
N TRP A 358 -43.60 -16.61 -4.43
CA TRP A 358 -44.31 -17.23 -3.33
C TRP A 358 -43.88 -18.68 -3.05
N LYS A 359 -43.51 -19.48 -4.07
CA LYS A 359 -43.06 -20.87 -3.88
C LYS A 359 -41.69 -20.90 -3.21
N LEU A 360 -40.79 -19.99 -3.61
CA LEU A 360 -39.47 -19.86 -3.00
C LEU A 360 -39.58 -19.36 -1.55
N MET A 361 -40.49 -18.40 -1.30
CA MET A 361 -40.82 -17.94 0.05
C MET A 361 -41.36 -19.06 0.95
N ALA A 362 -42.28 -19.89 0.42
CA ALA A 362 -42.84 -21.03 1.13
C ALA A 362 -41.78 -22.08 1.47
N LEU A 363 -40.87 -22.37 0.53
CA LEU A 363 -39.74 -23.28 0.76
C LEU A 363 -38.80 -22.76 1.86
N LEU A 364 -38.46 -21.46 1.82
CA LEU A 364 -37.61 -20.83 2.83
C LEU A 364 -38.25 -20.90 4.22
N MET A 365 -39.54 -20.55 4.32
CA MET A 365 -40.33 -20.65 5.56
C MET A 365 -40.35 -22.07 6.11
N LEU A 366 -40.50 -23.08 5.25
CA LEU A 366 -40.48 -24.48 5.66
C LEU A 366 -39.10 -24.90 6.19
N LEU A 367 -38.01 -24.43 5.56
CA LEU A 367 -36.65 -24.74 6.02
C LEU A 367 -36.37 -24.13 7.40
N VAL A 368 -36.74 -22.86 7.60
CA VAL A 368 -36.54 -22.16 8.88
C VAL A 368 -37.40 -22.77 9.99
N THR A 369 -38.66 -23.11 9.70
CA THR A 369 -39.54 -23.74 10.69
C THR A 369 -39.09 -25.15 11.04
N THR A 370 -38.66 -25.96 10.07
CA THR A 370 -38.13 -27.31 10.34
C THR A 370 -36.83 -27.26 11.14
N GLU A 371 -35.94 -26.32 10.85
CA GLU A 371 -34.73 -26.10 11.65
C GLU A 371 -35.08 -25.74 13.10
N TRP A 372 -36.00 -24.79 13.30
CA TRP A 372 -36.43 -24.40 14.64
C TRP A 372 -37.02 -25.57 15.42
N ILE A 373 -37.88 -26.39 14.81
CA ILE A 373 -38.45 -27.60 15.43
C ILE A 373 -37.34 -28.61 15.77
N ALA A 374 -36.38 -28.83 14.88
CA ALA A 374 -35.27 -29.75 15.11
C ALA A 374 -34.38 -29.29 16.27
N ARG A 375 -34.08 -27.98 16.37
CA ARG A 375 -33.34 -27.39 17.49
C ARG A 375 -34.11 -27.55 18.82
N ARG A 376 -35.42 -27.29 18.81
CA ARG A 376 -36.28 -27.45 19.99
C ARG A 376 -36.39 -28.90 20.46
N ARG A 377 -36.49 -29.87 19.55
CA ARG A 377 -36.50 -31.32 19.90
C ARG A 377 -35.16 -31.83 20.41
N ARG A 378 -34.07 -31.16 20.06
CA ARG A 378 -32.71 -31.51 20.50
C ARG A 378 -32.25 -30.69 21.73
N ASN A 379 -33.13 -29.90 22.35
CA ASN A 379 -32.81 -29.01 23.49
C ASN A 379 -31.61 -28.08 23.24
N LEU A 380 -31.44 -27.60 21.99
CA LEU A 380 -30.36 -26.68 21.60
C LEU A 380 -30.78 -25.21 21.64
N VAL A 381 -31.99 -24.91 22.14
CA VAL A 381 -32.53 -23.56 22.42
C VAL A 381 -33.42 -23.65 23.65
#